data_AF-A0A1S1QFS0-F1
#
_entry.id   AF-A0A1S1QFS0-F1
#
_cell.length_a   1.000
_cell.length_b   1.000
_cell.length_c   1.000
_cell.angle_alpha   90.00
_cell.angle_beta   90.00
_cell.angle_gamma   90.00
#
_symmetry.space_group_name_H-M   'P 1'
#
loop_
_entity.id
_entity.type
_entity.pdbx_description
1 polymer ?
#
loop_
_entity_poly.entity_id
_entity_poly.type
_entity_poly.pdbx_seq_one_letter_code
_entity_poly.pdbx_strand_id
1 'polypeptide(L)'
;MELLASLTSVGIAGVAVFYAWKSAKAADRAVDQANKVRLDELYETTGLVLSQDPRFLYDIYGLDRSIPEREAQNIAYLGMVIDGMHRYYGHAYDRNFRAMVEKMKVERTFLNVLLSKSENRRRWNTLRMLYYGESAREFVVAVDELATFEAMRTPAS
;
A
#
# COMPACT_ATOMS: atom_id res chain seq x y z
N MET A 1 -16.99 -26.18 50.76
CA MET A 1 -15.71 -26.25 50.04
C MET A 1 -15.86 -26.08 48.52
N GLU A 2 -17.05 -25.88 47.96
CA GLU A 2 -17.23 -25.75 46.49
C GLU A 2 -17.10 -24.32 45.95
N LEU A 3 -17.28 -23.29 46.79
CA LEU A 3 -17.22 -21.87 46.37
C LEU A 3 -15.80 -21.32 46.13
N LEU A 4 -14.76 -21.97 46.68
CA LEU A 4 -13.36 -21.54 46.49
C LEU A 4 -12.73 -22.12 45.20
N ALA A 5 -13.25 -23.24 44.70
CA ALA A 5 -12.79 -23.87 43.47
C ALA A 5 -13.29 -23.12 42.21
N SER A 6 -14.49 -22.53 42.26
CA SER A 6 -15.05 -21.78 41.11
C SER A 6 -14.35 -20.43 40.89
N LEU A 7 -13.94 -19.74 41.96
CA LEU A 7 -13.24 -18.45 41.87
C LEU A 7 -11.81 -18.58 41.33
N THR A 8 -11.13 -19.68 41.65
CA THR A 8 -9.78 -19.96 41.14
C THR A 8 -9.82 -20.36 39.66
N SER A 9 -10.83 -21.11 39.21
CA SER A 9 -11.00 -21.45 37.79
C SER A 9 -11.33 -20.26 36.89
N VAL A 10 -12.11 -19.29 37.38
CA VAL A 10 -12.43 -18.06 36.62
C VAL A 10 -11.21 -17.15 36.49
N GLY A 11 -10.38 -17.06 37.55
CA GLY A 11 -9.12 -16.32 37.50
C GLY A 11 -8.11 -16.91 36.50
N ILE A 12 -7.97 -18.24 36.47
CA ILE A 12 -7.07 -18.93 35.53
C ILE A 12 -7.57 -18.79 34.08
N ALA A 13 -8.89 -18.87 33.85
CA ALA A 13 -9.49 -18.66 32.54
C ALA A 13 -9.27 -17.23 32.02
N GLY A 14 -9.42 -16.21 32.88
CA GLY A 14 -9.17 -14.81 32.50
C GLY A 14 -7.72 -14.53 32.13
N VAL A 15 -6.77 -15.12 32.87
CA VAL A 15 -5.34 -15.01 32.55
C VAL A 15 -4.99 -15.72 31.25
N ALA A 16 -5.55 -16.91 30.99
CA ALA A 16 -5.34 -17.64 29.74
C ALA A 16 -5.88 -16.87 28.52
N VAL A 17 -7.06 -16.26 28.63
CA VAL A 17 -7.64 -15.40 27.58
C VAL A 17 -6.80 -14.14 27.35
N PHE A 18 -6.29 -13.52 28.41
CA PHE A 18 -5.41 -12.36 28.30
C PHE A 18 -4.08 -12.68 27.58
N TYR A 19 -3.46 -13.81 27.92
CA TYR A 19 -2.24 -14.27 27.23
C TYR A 19 -2.53 -14.70 25.79
N ALA A 20 -3.65 -15.38 25.52
CA ALA A 20 -4.05 -15.74 24.16
C ALA A 20 -4.29 -14.50 23.27
N TRP A 21 -4.94 -13.46 23.81
CA TRP A 21 -5.15 -12.20 23.09
C TRP A 21 -3.85 -11.42 22.87
N LYS A 22 -2.95 -11.42 23.86
CA LYS A 22 -1.62 -10.81 23.73
C LYS A 22 -0.75 -11.55 22.72
N SER A 23 -0.83 -12.88 22.69
CA SER A 23 -0.16 -13.74 21.71
C SER A 23 -0.76 -13.63 20.31
N ALA A 24 -2.08 -13.47 20.18
CA ALA A 24 -2.73 -13.19 18.91
C ALA A 24 -2.30 -11.83 18.35
N LYS A 25 -2.22 -10.79 19.19
CA LYS A 25 -1.64 -9.48 18.78
C LYS A 25 -0.16 -9.57 18.44
N ALA A 26 0.62 -10.40 19.13
CA ALA A 26 2.03 -10.61 18.82
C ALA A 26 2.20 -11.42 17.52
N ALA A 27 1.32 -12.39 17.26
CA ALA A 27 1.28 -13.16 16.03
C ALA A 27 0.83 -12.29 14.85
N ASP A 28 -0.17 -11.42 15.01
CA ASP A 28 -0.57 -10.44 14.00
C ASP A 28 0.58 -9.49 13.67
N ARG A 29 1.29 -8.99 14.70
CA ARG A 29 2.47 -8.16 14.48
C ARG A 29 3.60 -8.94 13.82
N ALA A 30 3.83 -10.20 14.19
CA ALA A 30 4.87 -11.03 13.59
C ALA A 30 4.52 -11.41 12.14
N VAL A 31 3.25 -11.62 11.82
CA VAL A 31 2.74 -11.83 10.46
C VAL A 31 2.84 -10.53 9.65
N ASP A 32 2.47 -9.39 10.22
CA ASP A 32 2.65 -8.08 9.59
C ASP A 32 4.14 -7.78 9.35
N GLN A 33 5.02 -8.14 10.29
CA GLN A 33 6.45 -7.91 10.19
C GLN A 33 7.11 -8.90 9.22
N ALA A 34 6.68 -10.16 9.20
CA ALA A 34 7.10 -11.15 8.20
C ALA A 34 6.58 -10.81 6.80
N ASN A 35 5.36 -10.28 6.68
CA ASN A 35 4.80 -9.80 5.43
C ASN A 35 5.51 -8.53 4.96
N LYS A 36 5.90 -7.62 5.86
CA LYS A 36 6.75 -6.46 5.54
C LYS A 36 8.12 -6.88 5.01
N VAL A 37 8.81 -7.78 5.71
CA VAL A 37 10.10 -8.32 5.27
C VAL A 37 9.98 -9.01 3.90
N ARG A 38 8.95 -9.84 3.70
CA ARG A 38 8.68 -10.47 2.40
C ARG A 38 8.36 -9.47 1.29
N LEU A 39 7.65 -8.40 1.60
CA LEU A 39 7.28 -7.36 0.64
C LEU A 39 8.49 -6.49 0.27
N ASP A 40 9.37 -6.20 1.22
CA ASP A 40 10.63 -5.47 0.98
C ASP A 40 11.61 -6.34 0.18
N GLU A 41 11.73 -7.64 0.49
CA GLU A 41 12.46 -8.62 -0.31
C GLU A 41 11.86 -8.78 -1.72
N LEU A 42 10.53 -8.81 -1.85
CA LEU A 42 9.86 -8.80 -3.16
C LEU A 42 10.17 -7.51 -3.92
N TYR A 43 10.28 -6.38 -3.24
CA TYR A 43 10.62 -5.10 -3.84
C TYR A 43 12.05 -5.04 -4.36
N GLU A 44 13.01 -5.48 -3.54
CA GLU A 44 14.42 -5.55 -3.91
C GLU A 44 14.61 -6.57 -5.04
N THR A 45 13.97 -7.73 -4.94
CA THR A 45 14.04 -8.79 -5.96
C THR A 45 13.36 -8.37 -7.26
N THR A 46 12.19 -7.70 -7.20
CA THR A 46 11.51 -7.20 -8.40
C THR A 46 12.32 -6.07 -9.02
N GLY A 47 12.86 -5.13 -8.24
CA GLY A 47 13.77 -4.09 -8.75
C GLY A 47 15.01 -4.68 -9.46
N LEU A 48 15.63 -5.72 -8.88
CA LEU A 48 16.76 -6.44 -9.48
C LEU A 48 16.37 -7.19 -10.75
N VAL A 49 15.29 -7.96 -10.74
CA VAL A 49 14.81 -8.74 -11.90
C VAL A 49 14.40 -7.82 -13.05
N LEU A 50 13.71 -6.72 -12.75
CA LEU A 50 13.31 -5.73 -13.74
C LEU A 50 14.49 -5.01 -14.38
N SER A 51 15.61 -4.85 -13.66
CA SER A 51 16.83 -4.26 -14.20
C SER A 51 17.60 -5.19 -15.16
N GLN A 52 17.36 -6.50 -15.07
CA GLN A 52 18.10 -7.51 -15.84
C GLN A 52 17.39 -7.92 -17.13
N ASP A 53 16.06 -7.97 -17.15
CA ASP A 53 15.28 -8.18 -18.38
C ASP A 53 13.95 -7.41 -18.33
N PRO A 54 13.88 -6.24 -18.99
CA PRO A 54 12.69 -5.39 -19.02
C PRO A 54 11.45 -6.07 -19.60
N ARG A 55 11.59 -7.18 -20.33
CA ARG A 55 10.44 -7.90 -20.89
C ARG A 55 9.57 -8.55 -19.82
N PHE A 56 10.12 -8.82 -18.62
CA PHE A 56 9.32 -9.29 -17.49
C PHE A 56 8.38 -8.22 -16.94
N LEU A 57 8.57 -6.94 -17.27
CA LEU A 57 7.64 -5.88 -16.90
C LEU A 57 6.24 -6.16 -17.45
N TYR A 58 6.13 -6.67 -18.67
CA TYR A 58 4.83 -6.97 -19.27
C TYR A 58 4.11 -8.10 -18.55
N ASP A 59 4.84 -9.15 -18.17
CA ASP A 59 4.24 -10.33 -17.57
C ASP A 59 3.95 -10.13 -16.08
N ILE A 60 4.85 -9.45 -15.35
CA ILE A 60 4.66 -9.11 -13.94
C ILE A 60 3.55 -8.07 -13.82
N TYR A 61 3.61 -7.00 -14.63
CA TYR A 61 2.65 -5.88 -14.58
C TYR A 61 1.41 -6.03 -15.42
N GLY A 62 1.23 -7.17 -16.09
CA GLY A 62 0.10 -7.40 -17.00
C GLY A 62 -0.02 -6.31 -18.07
N LEU A 63 1.10 -5.68 -18.46
CA LEU A 63 1.12 -4.60 -19.42
C LEU A 63 0.99 -5.15 -20.84
N ASP A 64 0.27 -4.42 -21.68
CA ASP A 64 0.16 -4.74 -23.10
C ASP A 64 1.53 -4.59 -23.78
N ARG A 65 1.94 -5.59 -24.55
CA ARG A 65 3.22 -5.62 -25.29
C ARG A 65 3.31 -4.58 -26.42
N SER A 66 2.20 -3.95 -26.78
CA SER A 66 2.17 -2.79 -27.67
C SER A 66 2.70 -1.51 -27.02
N ILE A 67 2.78 -1.44 -25.69
CA ILE A 67 3.36 -0.32 -24.97
C ILE A 67 4.88 -0.33 -25.19
N PRO A 68 5.49 0.79 -25.62
CA PRO A 68 6.95 0.88 -25.77
C PRO A 68 7.66 0.53 -24.46
N GLU A 69 8.75 -0.23 -24.55
CA GLU A 69 9.50 -0.74 -23.39
C GLU A 69 9.84 0.34 -22.36
N ARG A 70 10.30 1.51 -22.83
CA ARG A 70 10.59 2.66 -21.96
C ARG A 70 9.36 3.15 -21.19
N GLU A 71 8.18 3.13 -21.80
CA GLU A 71 6.95 3.52 -21.10
C GLU A 71 6.48 2.42 -20.15
N ALA A 72 6.65 1.15 -20.49
CA ALA A 72 6.41 0.05 -19.57
C ALA A 72 7.29 0.14 -18.31
N GLN A 73 8.57 0.48 -18.48
CA GLN A 73 9.49 0.77 -17.37
C GLN A 73 8.99 1.93 -16.50
N ASN A 74 8.56 3.05 -17.12
CA ASN A 74 8.04 4.20 -16.39
C ASN A 74 6.75 3.86 -15.61
N ILE A 75 5.88 3.02 -16.17
CA ILE A 75 4.66 2.54 -15.52
C ILE A 75 5.04 1.69 -14.30
N ALA A 76 5.93 0.72 -14.46
CA ALA A 76 6.35 -0.13 -13.34
C ALA A 76 7.05 0.66 -12.24
N TYR A 77 7.94 1.60 -12.59
CA TYR A 77 8.58 2.51 -11.63
C TYR A 77 7.55 3.31 -10.84
N LEU A 78 6.53 3.85 -11.52
CA LEU A 78 5.44 4.54 -10.84
C LEU A 78 4.69 3.58 -9.90
N GLY A 79 4.40 2.35 -10.33
CA GLY A 79 3.77 1.34 -9.49
C GLY A 79 4.55 1.06 -8.20
N MET A 80 5.85 0.83 -8.32
CA MET A 80 6.74 0.64 -7.17
C MET A 80 6.74 1.85 -6.23
N VAL A 81 6.74 3.07 -6.76
CA VAL A 81 6.66 4.27 -5.93
C VAL A 81 5.32 4.35 -5.20
N ILE A 82 4.20 4.14 -5.91
CA ILE A 82 2.86 4.26 -5.34
C ILE A 82 2.60 3.17 -4.29
N ASP A 83 3.05 1.94 -4.50
CA ASP A 83 2.97 0.86 -3.50
C ASP A 83 3.79 1.19 -2.23
N GLY A 84 4.95 1.85 -2.39
CA GLY A 84 5.74 2.35 -1.28
C GLY A 84 4.99 3.41 -0.49
N MET A 85 4.33 4.34 -1.21
CA MET A 85 3.48 5.37 -0.62
C MET A 85 2.24 4.78 0.07
N HIS A 86 1.62 3.75 -0.49
CA HIS A 86 0.50 3.05 0.12
C HIS A 86 0.87 2.50 1.50
N ARG A 87 2.03 1.84 1.60
CA ARG A 87 2.53 1.32 2.88
C ARG A 87 2.90 2.44 3.85
N TYR A 88 3.65 3.43 3.38
CA TYR A 88 4.09 4.55 4.20
C TYR A 88 2.91 5.31 4.79
N TYR A 89 1.94 5.73 3.96
CA TYR A 89 0.78 6.47 4.42
C TYR A 89 -0.26 5.60 5.11
N GLY A 90 -0.37 4.32 4.75
CA GLY A 90 -1.17 3.36 5.49
C GLY A 90 -0.69 3.22 6.94
N HIS A 91 0.62 3.34 7.19
CA HIS A 91 1.16 3.40 8.55
C HIS A 91 1.01 4.79 9.17
N ALA A 92 1.37 5.86 8.47
CA ALA A 92 1.38 7.22 9.00
C ALA A 92 -0.03 7.76 9.35
N TYR A 93 -1.07 7.21 8.72
CA TYR A 93 -2.46 7.61 8.92
C TYR A 93 -3.34 6.48 9.46
N ASP A 94 -2.76 5.37 9.94
CA ASP A 94 -3.53 4.20 10.42
C ASP A 94 -4.61 3.74 9.42
N ARG A 95 -4.24 3.68 8.14
CA ARG A 95 -5.10 3.39 6.98
C ARG A 95 -6.25 4.39 6.75
N ASN A 96 -6.32 5.50 7.48
CA ASN A 96 -7.26 6.59 7.21
C ASN A 96 -6.79 7.46 6.04
N PHE A 97 -6.93 6.94 4.82
CA PHE A 97 -6.48 7.62 3.60
C PHE A 97 -7.30 8.89 3.28
N ARG A 98 -8.50 9.03 3.82
CA ARG A 98 -9.26 10.28 3.70
C ARG A 98 -8.58 11.43 4.46
N ALA A 99 -8.14 11.19 5.69
CA ALA A 99 -7.39 12.18 6.46
C ALA A 99 -6.06 12.55 5.78
N MET A 100 -5.41 11.58 5.14
CA MET A 100 -4.22 11.81 4.31
C MET A 100 -4.51 12.79 3.17
N VAL A 101 -5.58 12.57 2.41
CA VAL A 101 -5.97 13.44 1.28
C VAL A 101 -6.23 14.86 1.74
N GLU A 102 -7.04 15.04 2.79
CA GLU A 102 -7.38 16.37 3.30
C GLU A 102 -6.13 17.16 3.73
N LYS A 103 -5.19 16.48 4.39
CA LYS A 103 -3.92 17.10 4.74
C LYS A 103 -3.07 17.45 3.51
N MET A 104 -2.98 16.55 2.53
CA MET A 104 -2.16 16.75 1.33
C MET A 104 -2.71 17.77 0.32
N LYS A 105 -4.01 18.11 0.40
CA LYS A 105 -4.56 19.24 -0.35
C LYS A 105 -4.01 20.58 0.15
N VAL A 106 -3.73 20.66 1.46
CA VAL A 106 -3.14 21.85 2.10
C VAL A 106 -1.62 21.82 1.99
N GLU A 107 -1.01 20.68 2.29
CA GLU A 107 0.45 20.49 2.31
C GLU A 107 0.90 19.76 1.06
N ARG A 108 1.59 20.46 0.14
CA ARG A 108 2.11 19.82 -1.08
C ARG A 108 3.22 18.83 -0.74
N THR A 109 2.96 17.53 -0.94
CA THR A 109 3.92 16.44 -0.72
C THR A 109 4.58 15.95 -2.01
N PHE A 110 5.50 14.98 -1.89
CA PHE A 110 6.07 14.29 -3.04
C PHE A 110 5.00 13.61 -3.91
N LEU A 111 3.99 12.98 -3.29
CA LEU A 111 2.88 12.36 -4.03
C LEU A 111 2.12 13.40 -4.86
N ASN A 112 1.88 14.60 -4.30
CA ASN A 112 1.28 15.70 -5.05
C ASN A 112 2.12 16.12 -6.28
N VAL A 113 3.44 16.26 -6.10
CA VAL A 113 4.36 16.61 -7.20
C VAL A 113 4.38 15.53 -8.28
N LEU A 114 4.32 14.26 -7.88
CA LEU A 114 4.29 13.15 -8.80
C LEU A 114 2.99 13.12 -9.60
N LEU A 115 1.84 13.35 -8.95
CA LEU A 115 0.51 13.40 -9.57
C LEU A 115 0.22 14.69 -10.34
N SER A 116 0.98 15.78 -10.12
CA SER A 116 0.80 17.02 -10.89
C SER A 116 1.25 16.88 -12.35
N LYS A 117 2.06 15.86 -12.69
CA LYS A 117 2.47 15.57 -14.07
C LYS A 117 1.40 14.76 -14.82
N SER A 118 1.01 15.21 -16.01
CA SER A 118 -0.07 14.59 -16.80
C SER A 118 0.25 13.15 -17.21
N GLU A 119 1.51 12.88 -17.55
CA GLU A 119 1.98 11.53 -17.92
C GLU A 119 1.85 10.56 -16.75
N ASN A 120 2.15 11.00 -15.53
CA ASN A 120 2.03 10.17 -14.34
C ASN A 120 0.58 9.88 -13.99
N ARG A 121 -0.34 10.83 -14.19
CA ARG A 121 -1.78 10.56 -14.04
C ARG A 121 -2.27 9.53 -15.06
N ARG A 122 -1.80 9.61 -16.31
CA ARG A 122 -2.10 8.61 -17.34
C ARG A 122 -1.59 7.23 -16.93
N ARG A 123 -0.34 7.13 -16.48
CA ARG A 123 0.26 5.88 -16.01
C ARG A 123 -0.45 5.32 -14.77
N TRP A 124 -0.86 6.19 -13.84
CA TRP A 124 -1.66 5.81 -12.68
C TRP A 124 -3.00 5.18 -13.10
N ASN A 125 -3.67 5.75 -14.10
CA ASN A 125 -4.89 5.15 -14.64
C ASN A 125 -4.65 3.73 -15.20
N THR A 126 -3.51 3.48 -15.83
CA THR A 126 -3.13 2.13 -16.26
C THR A 126 -2.92 1.20 -15.06
N LEU A 127 -2.14 1.65 -14.06
CA LEU A 127 -1.80 0.84 -12.88
C LEU A 127 -3.01 0.48 -12.03
N ARG A 128 -3.89 1.45 -11.74
CA ARG A 128 -5.05 1.23 -10.87
C ARG A 128 -6.02 0.17 -11.40
N MET A 129 -6.12 0.03 -12.73
CA MET A 129 -6.96 -1.00 -13.35
C MET A 129 -6.34 -2.40 -13.30
N LEU A 130 -5.01 -2.49 -13.31
CA LEU A 130 -4.29 -3.76 -13.41
C LEU A 130 -3.93 -4.36 -12.05
N TYR A 131 -3.63 -3.53 -11.05
CA TYR A 131 -2.96 -3.98 -9.82
C TYR A 131 -3.73 -3.80 -8.53
N TYR A 132 -4.56 -2.77 -8.46
CA TYR A 132 -5.17 -2.39 -7.20
C TYR A 132 -6.57 -2.98 -7.12
N GLY A 133 -6.69 -4.12 -6.43
CA GLY A 133 -7.96 -4.77 -6.14
C GLY A 133 -8.71 -4.12 -4.98
N GLU A 134 -9.81 -4.78 -4.57
CA GLU A 134 -10.70 -4.34 -3.47
C GLU A 134 -9.94 -4.03 -2.16
N SER A 135 -8.86 -4.76 -1.85
CA SER A 135 -8.09 -4.57 -0.61
C SER A 135 -7.35 -3.24 -0.50
N ALA A 136 -7.17 -2.52 -1.62
CA ALA A 136 -6.52 -1.20 -1.65
C ALA A 136 -7.49 -0.08 -2.07
N ARG A 137 -8.80 -0.35 -2.11
CA ARG A 137 -9.82 0.54 -2.66
C ARG A 137 -9.79 1.94 -2.05
N GLU A 138 -9.67 2.06 -0.73
CA GLU A 138 -9.63 3.36 -0.05
C GLU A 138 -8.39 4.19 -0.44
N PHE A 139 -7.24 3.53 -0.62
CA PHE A 139 -6.04 4.19 -1.08
C PHE A 139 -6.16 4.62 -2.55
N VAL A 140 -6.72 3.77 -3.42
CA VAL A 140 -6.99 4.12 -4.83
C VAL A 140 -7.88 5.35 -4.92
N VAL A 141 -8.98 5.37 -4.18
CA VAL A 141 -9.89 6.53 -4.13
C VAL A 141 -9.16 7.79 -3.68
N ALA A 142 -8.31 7.68 -2.66
CA ALA A 142 -7.51 8.80 -2.19
C ALA A 142 -6.51 9.32 -3.23
N VAL A 143 -5.82 8.45 -3.95
CA VAL A 143 -4.89 8.83 -5.02
C VAL A 143 -5.64 9.45 -6.19
N ASP A 144 -6.81 8.91 -6.58
CA ASP A 144 -7.67 9.48 -7.63
C ASP A 144 -8.17 10.90 -7.26
N GLU A 145 -8.55 11.09 -6.00
CA GLU A 145 -8.97 12.39 -5.49
C GLU A 145 -7.82 13.41 -5.52
N LEU A 146 -6.62 13.01 -5.08
CA LEU A 146 -5.43 13.87 -5.16
C LEU A 146 -5.02 14.17 -6.61
N ALA A 147 -5.07 13.18 -7.49
CA ALA A 147 -4.75 13.36 -8.91
C ALA A 147 -5.71 14.36 -9.58
N THR A 148 -7.00 14.28 -9.22
CA THR A 148 -8.04 15.21 -9.69
C THR A 148 -7.79 16.62 -9.17
N PHE A 149 -7.51 16.76 -7.86
CA PHE A 149 -7.18 18.04 -7.24
C PHE A 149 -5.95 18.69 -7.90
N GLU A 150 -4.88 17.94 -8.12
CA GLU A 150 -3.66 18.45 -8.75
C GLU A 150 -3.87 18.84 -10.22
N ALA A 151 -4.72 18.11 -10.95
CA ALA A 151 -5.08 18.48 -12.33
C ALA A 151 -5.84 19.80 -12.42
N MET A 152 -6.68 20.12 -11.43
CA MET A 152 -7.37 21.41 -11.33
C MET A 152 -6.43 22.55 -10.93
N ARG A 153 -5.48 22.27 -10.02
CA ARG A 153 -4.52 23.27 -9.52
C ARG A 153 -3.44 23.62 -10.54
N THR A 154 -3.05 22.69 -11.40
CA THR A 154 -2.01 22.87 -12.40
C THR A 154 -2.51 22.29 -13.72
N PRO A 155 -3.20 23.10 -14.56
CA PRO A 155 -3.60 22.68 -15.89
C PRO A 155 -2.36 22.27 -16.68
N ALA A 156 -2.46 21.21 -17.48
CA ALA A 156 -1.36 20.77 -18.32
C ALA A 156 -1.00 21.90 -19.30
N SER A 157 0.23 22.40 -19.19
CA SER A 157 0.86 23.33 -20.13
C SER A 157 1.43 22.61 -21.33
#